data_AF-A0A8T2NQN8-F1
#
_entry.id   AF-A0A8T2NQN8-F1
#
_cell.length_a   1.000
_cell.length_b   1.000
_cell.length_c   1.000
_cell.angle_alpha   90.00
_cell.angle_beta   90.00
_cell.angle_gamma   90.00
#
_symmetry.space_group_name_H-M   'P 1'
#
loop_
_entity.id
_entity.type
_entity.pdbx_description
1 polymer ?
#
loop_
_entity_poly.entity_id
_entity_poly.type
_entity_poly.pdbx_seq_one_letter_code
_entity_poly.pdbx_strand_id
1 'polypeptide(L)'
;AFGQAYSTQRKVAADGESNEETLLQESASKEAYYMGRLLELQAELKQSRSHMSNTQAENERLSGALQELRESKEVLELQRNRLKEEVEYEGLKHEIKVLEEETVLLNSQLEEALRLRQISQTQLEEALDSLRSEREVRNSLRKELAHYLSLGECVYGPSNHMALAEALALADALAGSTPSTDDRDKCNGHTPGSDHAEGTATATKGDISPASRKGEGLHPVSDLFSELNLSEIQKLKQQLLQVEREKTALLATLQESQTQLQHMQGVLTEQHRRVHHLSESLNAMRRLQGQMELGAESEKEGSSSSSSPPPGCQELDLEVQSMEVLKCKYRVAVTEVVGLQGELKALQETYRRSMDCLEGERSRGEERLRVLRDHVTRLEQSRQEGQERIGGLEAELRAATGVASESHSMLTAAQEELVTFSEELAQLYHHVCLCNNETPNRVMLDYYRQGRMARCGGSLRGSDDVRALLSPRLSRRITVAPLELRPADPSTKDPTRLSTPPSPSTSPIPEPAVDLRREPMNLYNLNAIIRDQIKHLQRAVHRAMQLSRQRAVARELAPILDKDKEACMEEILKLKRPRWRWLT
;
A
#
# COMPACT_ATOMS: atom_id res chain seq x y z
N ALA A 1 -82.81 23.22 -84.50
CA ALA A 1 -83.09 21.85 -84.00
C ALA A 1 -81.88 20.93 -84.24
N PHE A 2 -82.00 19.80 -84.96
CA PHE A 2 -81.00 18.71 -85.00
C PHE A 2 -79.52 19.15 -85.16
N GLY A 3 -79.19 20.00 -86.14
CA GLY A 3 -77.80 20.43 -86.34
C GLY A 3 -77.19 21.23 -85.17
N GLN A 4 -78.01 21.97 -84.42
CA GLN A 4 -77.58 22.64 -83.19
C GLN A 4 -77.36 21.62 -82.06
N ALA A 5 -78.31 20.70 -81.87
CA ALA A 5 -78.22 19.64 -80.87
C ALA A 5 -76.95 18.78 -81.05
N TYR A 6 -76.66 18.39 -82.29
CA TYR A 6 -75.43 17.68 -82.66
C TYR A 6 -74.16 18.50 -82.39
N SER A 7 -74.18 19.81 -82.67
CA SER A 7 -73.05 20.69 -82.37
C SER A 7 -72.81 20.85 -80.86
N THR A 8 -73.86 20.96 -80.03
CA THR A 8 -73.73 20.94 -78.57
C THR A 8 -73.26 19.58 -78.06
N GLN A 9 -73.77 18.47 -78.60
CA GLN A 9 -73.34 17.13 -78.19
C GLN A 9 -71.86 16.89 -78.52
N ARG A 10 -71.37 17.34 -79.68
CA ARG A 10 -69.96 17.24 -80.05
C ARG A 10 -69.05 18.13 -79.21
N LYS A 11 -69.54 19.27 -78.71
CA LYS A 11 -68.82 20.10 -77.74
C LYS A 11 -68.75 19.40 -76.39
N VAL A 12 -69.88 19.00 -75.81
CA VAL A 12 -69.94 18.29 -74.52
C VAL A 12 -69.11 17.01 -74.52
N ALA A 13 -69.01 16.31 -75.66
CA ALA A 13 -68.08 15.18 -75.83
C ALA A 13 -66.60 15.63 -75.73
N ALA A 14 -66.17 16.61 -76.53
CA ALA A 14 -64.80 17.12 -76.52
C ALA A 14 -64.40 17.80 -75.19
N ASP A 15 -65.34 18.52 -74.56
CA ASP A 15 -65.17 19.12 -73.23
C ASP A 15 -65.02 18.01 -72.16
N GLY A 16 -65.73 16.88 -72.32
CA GLY A 16 -65.59 15.67 -71.50
C GLY A 16 -64.26 14.95 -71.72
N GLU A 17 -63.84 14.75 -72.97
CA GLU A 17 -62.56 14.16 -73.36
C GLU A 17 -61.39 14.97 -72.79
N SER A 18 -61.44 16.32 -72.88
CA SER A 18 -60.41 17.20 -72.32
C SER A 18 -60.41 17.21 -70.78
N ASN A 19 -61.58 17.08 -70.14
CA ASN A 19 -61.68 16.91 -68.69
C ASN A 19 -61.15 15.55 -68.22
N GLU A 20 -61.33 14.48 -69.01
CA GLU A 20 -60.74 13.16 -68.73
C GLU A 20 -59.21 13.18 -68.91
N GLU A 21 -58.71 13.76 -70.00
CA GLU A 21 -57.26 13.93 -70.25
C GLU A 21 -56.57 14.72 -69.13
N THR A 22 -57.16 15.83 -68.68
CA THR A 22 -56.61 16.63 -67.57
C THR A 22 -56.66 15.90 -66.22
N LEU A 23 -57.72 15.14 -65.93
CA LEU A 23 -57.78 14.29 -64.73
C LEU A 23 -56.74 13.14 -64.77
N LEU A 24 -56.49 12.55 -65.94
CA LEU A 24 -55.44 11.55 -66.13
C LEU A 24 -54.04 12.16 -65.96
N GLN A 25 -53.80 13.37 -66.49
CA GLN A 25 -52.54 14.09 -66.30
C GLN A 25 -52.32 14.52 -64.83
N GLU A 26 -53.38 14.93 -64.14
CA GLU A 26 -53.35 15.16 -62.69
C GLU A 26 -53.06 13.87 -61.90
N SER A 27 -53.62 12.73 -62.31
CA SER A 27 -53.33 11.44 -61.67
C SER A 27 -51.87 11.05 -61.86
N ALA A 28 -51.38 11.06 -63.10
CA ALA A 28 -50.01 10.68 -63.44
C ALA A 28 -48.96 11.60 -62.78
N SER A 29 -49.23 12.91 -62.66
CA SER A 29 -48.34 13.84 -61.96
C SER A 29 -48.35 13.66 -60.44
N LYS A 30 -49.50 13.31 -59.83
CA LYS A 30 -49.58 12.93 -58.41
C LYS A 30 -48.86 11.61 -58.15
N GLU A 31 -49.02 10.61 -59.00
CA GLU A 31 -48.28 9.34 -58.91
C GLU A 31 -46.77 9.55 -59.06
N ALA A 32 -46.33 10.35 -60.04
CA ALA A 32 -44.91 10.70 -60.21
C ALA A 32 -44.34 11.42 -58.97
N TYR A 33 -45.10 12.35 -58.36
CA TYR A 33 -44.72 13.03 -57.12
C TYR A 33 -44.59 12.05 -55.94
N TYR A 34 -45.60 11.20 -55.70
CA TYR A 34 -45.56 10.24 -54.60
C TYR A 34 -44.48 9.16 -54.80
N MET A 35 -44.25 8.72 -56.05
CA MET A 35 -43.17 7.79 -56.39
C MET A 35 -41.79 8.42 -56.19
N GLY A 36 -41.60 9.68 -56.59
CA GLY A 36 -40.38 10.44 -56.29
C GLY A 36 -40.14 10.56 -54.79
N ARG A 37 -41.17 10.95 -54.02
CA ARG A 37 -41.05 11.10 -52.56
C ARG A 37 -40.83 9.76 -51.84
N LEU A 38 -41.36 8.65 -52.36
CA LEU A 38 -41.05 7.30 -51.88
C LEU A 38 -39.58 6.94 -52.08
N LEU A 39 -39.01 7.24 -53.26
CA LEU A 39 -37.60 6.99 -53.56
C LEU A 39 -36.67 7.87 -52.71
N GLU A 40 -37.02 9.14 -52.48
CA GLU A 40 -36.32 10.02 -51.53
C GLU A 40 -36.31 9.43 -50.13
N LEU A 41 -37.48 9.10 -49.56
CA LEU A 41 -37.59 8.52 -48.22
C LEU A 41 -36.88 7.16 -48.10
N GLN A 42 -36.87 6.36 -49.17
CA GLN A 42 -36.13 5.09 -49.23
C GLN A 42 -34.61 5.32 -49.25
N ALA A 43 -34.13 6.38 -49.91
CA ALA A 43 -32.72 6.78 -49.92
C ALA A 43 -32.29 7.36 -48.57
N GLU A 44 -33.08 8.28 -47.98
CA GLU A 44 -32.89 8.84 -46.63
C GLU A 44 -32.80 7.72 -45.58
N LEU A 45 -33.72 6.75 -45.62
CA LEU A 45 -33.75 5.60 -44.71
C LEU A 45 -32.56 4.64 -44.92
N LYS A 46 -32.11 4.45 -46.16
CA LYS A 46 -30.89 3.67 -46.45
C LYS A 46 -29.64 4.37 -45.94
N GLN A 47 -29.54 5.70 -46.12
CA GLN A 47 -28.44 6.51 -45.63
C GLN A 47 -28.40 6.53 -44.08
N SER A 48 -29.54 6.75 -43.43
CA SER A 48 -29.68 6.68 -41.96
C SER A 48 -29.23 5.32 -41.42
N ARG A 49 -29.64 4.20 -42.05
CA ARG A 49 -29.14 2.85 -41.69
C ARG A 49 -27.62 2.72 -41.82
N SER A 50 -27.00 3.27 -42.86
CA SER A 50 -25.53 3.25 -42.99
C SER A 50 -24.83 4.10 -41.93
N HIS A 51 -25.37 5.29 -41.58
CA HIS A 51 -24.83 6.10 -40.49
C HIS A 51 -24.94 5.37 -39.15
N MET A 52 -26.10 4.77 -38.83
CA MET A 52 -26.27 3.97 -37.62
C MET A 52 -25.25 2.82 -37.56
N SER A 53 -25.08 2.06 -38.65
CA SER A 53 -24.11 0.97 -38.72
C SER A 53 -22.67 1.44 -38.52
N ASN A 54 -22.29 2.59 -39.08
CA ASN A 54 -20.96 3.17 -38.90
C ASN A 54 -20.74 3.63 -37.44
N THR A 55 -21.72 4.33 -36.84
CA THR A 55 -21.64 4.74 -35.44
C THR A 55 -21.65 3.56 -34.47
N GLN A 56 -22.31 2.44 -34.81
CA GLN A 56 -22.25 1.22 -34.03
C GLN A 56 -20.83 0.63 -34.06
N ALA A 57 -20.25 0.46 -35.25
CA ALA A 57 -18.87 -0.06 -35.39
C ALA A 57 -17.83 0.85 -34.69
N GLU A 58 -18.03 2.17 -34.68
CA GLU A 58 -17.18 3.07 -33.89
C GLU A 58 -17.39 2.92 -32.37
N ASN A 59 -18.63 2.77 -31.89
CA ASN A 59 -18.89 2.48 -30.47
C ASN A 59 -18.26 1.14 -30.04
N GLU A 60 -18.33 0.11 -30.89
CA GLU A 60 -17.68 -1.19 -30.65
C GLU A 60 -16.15 -1.03 -30.58
N ARG A 61 -15.55 -0.29 -31.51
CA ARG A 61 -14.10 0.05 -31.52
C ARG A 61 -13.68 0.83 -30.26
N LEU A 62 -14.46 1.84 -29.86
CA LEU A 62 -14.19 2.64 -28.66
C LEU A 62 -14.38 1.82 -27.38
N SER A 63 -15.35 0.92 -27.33
CA SER A 63 -15.54 -0.01 -26.21
C SER A 63 -14.37 -0.97 -26.06
N GLY A 64 -13.80 -1.46 -27.18
CA GLY A 64 -12.56 -2.26 -27.19
C GLY A 64 -11.37 -1.48 -26.63
N ALA A 65 -11.10 -0.29 -27.17
CA ALA A 65 -10.01 0.57 -26.69
C ALA A 65 -10.15 0.96 -25.21
N LEU A 66 -11.38 1.20 -24.72
CA LEU A 66 -11.65 1.42 -23.30
C LEU A 66 -11.40 0.18 -22.43
N GLN A 67 -11.55 -1.02 -22.99
CA GLN A 67 -11.26 -2.27 -22.29
C GLN A 67 -9.76 -2.53 -22.21
N GLU A 68 -9.03 -2.39 -23.32
CA GLU A 68 -7.56 -2.44 -23.38
C GLU A 68 -6.93 -1.45 -22.38
N LEU A 69 -7.50 -0.24 -22.25
CA LEU A 69 -7.01 0.78 -21.31
C LEU A 69 -7.27 0.39 -19.84
N ARG A 70 -8.36 -0.32 -19.52
CA ARG A 70 -8.62 -0.86 -18.17
C ARG A 70 -7.61 -1.96 -17.83
N GLU A 71 -7.43 -2.91 -18.72
CA GLU A 71 -6.50 -4.04 -18.54
C GLU A 71 -5.05 -3.54 -18.40
N SER A 72 -4.64 -2.57 -19.24
CA SER A 72 -3.35 -1.89 -19.11
C SER A 72 -3.19 -1.18 -17.77
N LYS A 73 -4.23 -0.46 -17.30
CA LYS A 73 -4.23 0.18 -15.98
C LYS A 73 -4.10 -0.85 -14.85
N GLU A 74 -4.84 -1.95 -14.89
CA GLU A 74 -4.78 -3.01 -13.87
C GLU A 74 -3.39 -3.65 -13.80
N VAL A 75 -2.76 -3.92 -14.95
CA VAL A 75 -1.37 -4.42 -15.01
C VAL A 75 -0.38 -3.40 -14.41
N LEU A 76 -0.53 -2.11 -14.73
CA LEU A 76 0.32 -1.05 -14.17
C LEU A 76 0.11 -0.87 -12.65
N GLU A 77 -1.12 -1.00 -12.15
CA GLU A 77 -1.39 -0.96 -10.72
C GLU A 77 -0.82 -2.17 -9.97
N LEU A 78 -0.85 -3.37 -10.58
CA LEU A 78 -0.19 -4.56 -10.05
C LEU A 78 1.34 -4.41 -10.03
N GLN A 79 1.95 -3.88 -11.10
CA GLN A 79 3.39 -3.59 -11.14
C GLN A 79 3.79 -2.54 -10.09
N ARG A 80 3.04 -1.43 -9.98
CA ARG A 80 3.20 -0.41 -8.94
C ARG A 80 3.15 -1.01 -7.53
N ASN A 81 2.23 -1.94 -7.28
CA ASN A 81 2.10 -2.57 -5.97
C ASN A 81 3.29 -3.48 -5.66
N ARG A 82 3.76 -4.29 -6.61
CA ARG A 82 4.98 -5.12 -6.45
C ARG A 82 6.22 -4.28 -6.17
N LEU A 83 6.42 -3.18 -6.90
CA LEU A 83 7.55 -2.28 -6.69
C LEU A 83 7.51 -1.56 -5.32
N LYS A 84 6.32 -1.33 -4.77
CA LYS A 84 6.18 -0.85 -3.38
C LYS A 84 6.56 -1.93 -2.37
N GLU A 85 6.04 -3.15 -2.52
CA GLU A 85 6.39 -4.29 -1.67
C GLU A 85 7.90 -4.59 -1.69
N GLU A 86 8.55 -4.44 -2.85
CA GLU A 86 10.01 -4.59 -3.03
C GLU A 86 10.81 -3.48 -2.33
N VAL A 87 10.40 -2.20 -2.47
CA VAL A 87 11.04 -1.06 -1.79
C VAL A 87 10.82 -1.11 -0.27
N GLU A 88 9.64 -1.50 0.19
CA GLU A 88 9.34 -1.70 1.62
C GLU A 88 10.17 -2.85 2.21
N TYR A 89 10.31 -3.97 1.48
CA TYR A 89 11.15 -5.09 1.87
C TYR A 89 12.65 -4.72 1.93
N GLU A 90 13.18 -4.08 0.90
CA GLU A 90 14.58 -3.64 0.92
C GLU A 90 14.83 -2.57 1.99
N GLY A 91 13.86 -1.69 2.28
CA GLY A 91 13.93 -0.75 3.40
C GLY A 91 14.10 -1.44 4.75
N LEU A 92 13.19 -2.36 5.09
CA LEU A 92 13.25 -3.16 6.32
C LEU A 92 14.53 -4.01 6.40
N LYS A 93 15.01 -4.52 5.26
CA LYS A 93 16.26 -5.28 5.16
C LYS A 93 17.53 -4.44 5.39
N HIS A 94 17.48 -3.13 5.15
CA HIS A 94 18.56 -2.22 5.57
C HIS A 94 18.44 -1.83 7.05
N GLU A 95 17.22 -1.60 7.55
CA GLU A 95 16.97 -1.33 8.97
C GLU A 95 17.44 -2.49 9.87
N ILE A 96 17.11 -3.74 9.51
CA ILE A 96 17.57 -4.95 10.22
C ILE A 96 19.11 -5.02 10.26
N LYS A 97 19.80 -4.73 9.15
CA LYS A 97 21.28 -4.74 9.12
C LYS A 97 21.90 -3.70 10.03
N VAL A 98 21.34 -2.48 10.06
CA VAL A 98 21.84 -1.42 10.95
C VAL A 98 21.68 -1.84 12.41
N LEU A 99 20.55 -2.44 12.77
CA LEU A 99 20.33 -2.99 14.11
C LEU A 99 21.26 -4.18 14.43
N GLU A 100 21.55 -5.06 13.45
CA GLU A 100 22.55 -6.13 13.59
C GLU A 100 23.96 -5.55 13.83
N GLU A 101 24.38 -4.54 13.05
CA GLU A 101 25.66 -3.84 13.22
C GLU A 101 25.76 -3.12 14.58
N GLU A 102 24.70 -2.45 15.02
CA GLU A 102 24.62 -1.82 16.36
C GLU A 102 24.72 -2.84 17.49
N THR A 103 24.02 -3.99 17.39
CA THR A 103 24.12 -5.04 18.43
C THR A 103 25.50 -5.70 18.47
N VAL A 104 26.17 -5.88 17.32
CA VAL A 104 27.57 -6.36 17.28
C VAL A 104 28.52 -5.36 17.94
N LEU A 105 28.36 -4.06 17.67
CA LEU A 105 29.16 -3.01 18.31
C LEU A 105 28.96 -2.97 19.84
N LEU A 106 27.71 -3.03 20.30
CA LEU A 106 27.38 -3.06 21.73
C LEU A 106 27.92 -4.32 22.43
N ASN A 107 27.91 -5.48 21.75
CA ASN A 107 28.51 -6.70 22.28
C ASN A 107 30.04 -6.60 22.39
N SER A 108 30.74 -5.98 21.43
CA SER A 108 32.19 -5.72 21.53
C SER A 108 32.52 -4.83 22.74
N GLN A 109 31.76 -3.75 22.93
CA GLN A 109 31.92 -2.85 24.08
C GLN A 109 31.65 -3.58 25.41
N LEU A 110 30.67 -4.48 25.46
CA LEU A 110 30.39 -5.31 26.63
C LEU A 110 31.53 -6.31 26.92
N GLU A 111 32.08 -6.96 25.90
CA GLU A 111 33.25 -7.84 26.06
C GLU A 111 34.48 -7.07 26.55
N GLU A 112 34.75 -5.88 26.01
CA GLU A 112 35.86 -5.03 26.46
C GLU A 112 35.68 -4.58 27.91
N ALA A 113 34.47 -4.17 28.30
CA ALA A 113 34.15 -3.83 29.69
C ALA A 113 34.29 -5.03 30.64
N LEU A 114 33.93 -6.25 30.20
CA LEU A 114 34.11 -7.48 30.97
C LEU A 114 35.59 -7.86 31.11
N ARG A 115 36.40 -7.71 30.05
CA ARG A 115 37.86 -7.93 30.10
C ARG A 115 38.54 -6.93 31.05
N LEU A 116 38.19 -5.64 30.98
CA LEU A 116 38.69 -4.61 31.90
C LEU A 116 38.30 -4.90 33.35
N ARG A 117 37.04 -5.29 33.59
CA ARG A 117 36.59 -5.75 34.91
C ARG A 117 37.44 -6.94 35.40
N GLN A 118 37.65 -7.96 34.56
CA GLN A 118 38.41 -9.14 34.95
C GLN A 118 39.86 -8.80 35.32
N ILE A 119 40.52 -7.92 34.55
CA ILE A 119 41.86 -7.40 34.88
C ILE A 119 41.86 -6.66 36.22
N SER A 120 40.88 -5.79 36.48
CA SER A 120 40.76 -5.09 37.77
C SER A 120 40.50 -6.03 38.94
N GLN A 121 39.82 -7.15 38.70
CA GLN A 121 39.55 -8.18 39.71
C GLN A 121 40.83 -8.98 40.02
N THR A 122 41.57 -9.45 39.01
CA THR A 122 42.82 -10.20 39.26
C THR A 122 43.88 -9.32 39.94
N GLN A 123 43.98 -8.04 39.57
CA GLN A 123 44.86 -7.08 40.26
C GLN A 123 44.50 -6.89 41.74
N LEU A 124 43.21 -6.92 42.08
CA LEU A 124 42.74 -6.85 43.47
C LEU A 124 42.99 -8.17 44.24
N GLU A 125 42.83 -9.31 43.58
CA GLU A 125 43.15 -10.64 44.14
C GLU A 125 44.67 -10.77 44.42
N GLU A 126 45.52 -10.41 43.46
CA GLU A 126 46.99 -10.36 43.59
C GLU A 126 47.45 -9.43 44.72
N ALA A 127 46.82 -8.25 44.87
CA ALA A 127 47.12 -7.32 45.96
C ALA A 127 46.71 -7.89 47.34
N LEU A 128 45.58 -8.60 47.43
CA LEU A 128 45.14 -9.25 48.66
C LEU A 128 46.03 -10.42 49.06
N ASP A 129 46.51 -11.23 48.11
CA ASP A 129 47.44 -12.33 48.38
C ASP A 129 48.87 -11.84 48.69
N SER A 130 49.29 -10.73 48.10
CA SER A 130 50.51 -10.00 48.52
C SER A 130 50.41 -9.55 49.98
N LEU A 131 49.26 -8.96 50.39
CA LEU A 131 49.02 -8.56 51.78
C LEU A 131 48.88 -9.75 52.74
N ARG A 132 48.38 -10.91 52.29
CA ARG A 132 48.31 -12.15 53.08
C ARG A 132 49.71 -12.72 53.33
N SER A 133 50.51 -12.92 52.28
CA SER A 133 51.88 -13.42 52.40
C SER A 133 52.77 -12.49 53.23
N GLU A 134 52.63 -11.17 53.09
CA GLU A 134 53.26 -10.20 54.00
C GLU A 134 52.86 -10.40 55.47
N ARG A 135 51.57 -10.65 55.76
CA ARG A 135 51.09 -10.91 57.13
C ARG A 135 51.64 -12.23 57.66
N GLU A 136 51.77 -13.25 56.82
CA GLU A 136 52.33 -14.55 57.18
C GLU A 136 53.82 -14.45 57.50
N VAL A 137 54.63 -13.80 56.67
CA VAL A 137 56.07 -13.52 56.93
C VAL A 137 56.25 -12.65 58.17
N ARG A 138 55.45 -11.60 58.33
CA ARG A 138 55.44 -10.75 59.55
C ARG A 138 55.11 -11.58 60.80
N ASN A 139 54.27 -12.61 60.67
CA ASN A 139 53.90 -13.50 61.78
C ASN A 139 54.89 -14.66 62.00
N SER A 140 55.65 -15.11 60.99
CA SER A 140 56.76 -16.06 61.20
C SER A 140 57.92 -15.39 61.93
N LEU A 141 58.32 -14.19 61.49
CA LEU A 141 59.35 -13.39 62.15
C LEU A 141 58.99 -13.06 63.61
N ARG A 142 57.70 -12.77 63.90
CA ARG A 142 57.20 -12.62 65.28
C ARG A 142 57.35 -13.91 66.12
N LYS A 143 57.08 -15.09 65.54
CA LYS A 143 57.26 -16.39 66.22
C LYS A 143 58.74 -16.71 66.45
N GLU A 144 59.61 -16.40 65.49
CA GLU A 144 61.06 -16.55 65.63
C GLU A 144 61.61 -15.63 66.74
N LEU A 145 61.23 -14.35 66.75
CA LEU A 145 61.60 -13.42 67.83
C LEU A 145 61.09 -13.89 69.21
N ALA A 146 59.85 -14.38 69.30
CA ALA A 146 59.34 -14.96 70.54
C ALA A 146 60.09 -16.23 70.97
N HIS A 147 60.54 -17.06 70.02
CA HIS A 147 61.36 -18.23 70.29
C HIS A 147 62.76 -17.85 70.78
N TYR A 148 63.41 -16.85 70.16
CA TYR A 148 64.69 -16.32 70.62
C TYR A 148 64.61 -15.70 72.02
N LEU A 149 63.51 -15.00 72.34
CA LEU A 149 63.24 -14.50 73.70
C LEU A 149 63.12 -15.65 74.70
N SER A 150 62.33 -16.68 74.41
CA SER A 150 62.16 -17.86 75.27
C SER A 150 63.46 -18.67 75.45
N LEU A 151 64.35 -18.69 74.45
CA LEU A 151 65.70 -19.24 74.56
C LEU A 151 66.62 -18.37 75.45
N GLY A 152 66.53 -17.04 75.34
CA GLY A 152 67.29 -16.10 76.18
C GLY A 152 66.93 -16.16 77.67
N GLU A 153 65.66 -16.46 77.95
CA GLU A 153 65.07 -16.68 79.29
C GLU A 153 65.78 -17.79 80.11
N CYS A 154 66.56 -18.64 79.44
CA CYS A 154 67.32 -19.73 80.05
C CYS A 154 68.74 -19.34 80.53
N VAL A 155 69.26 -18.14 80.17
CA VAL A 155 70.65 -17.74 80.45
C VAL A 155 70.75 -16.56 81.42
N TYR A 156 69.77 -15.65 81.43
CA TYR A 156 69.66 -14.57 82.42
C TYR A 156 68.24 -14.51 82.99
N GLY A 157 68.13 -14.41 84.31
CA GLY A 157 66.88 -14.63 85.05
C GLY A 157 65.75 -13.63 84.75
N PRO A 158 64.50 -13.95 85.16
CA PRO A 158 63.25 -13.40 84.62
C PRO A 158 62.96 -11.92 84.90
N SER A 159 63.91 -11.16 85.46
CA SER A 159 63.68 -9.77 85.90
C SER A 159 63.60 -8.74 84.77
N ASN A 160 63.97 -9.09 83.54
CA ASN A 160 64.02 -8.15 82.41
C ASN A 160 62.85 -8.30 81.40
N HIS A 161 62.07 -9.39 81.46
CA HIS A 161 61.10 -9.72 80.40
C HIS A 161 59.76 -8.96 80.51
N MET A 162 59.31 -8.60 81.71
CA MET A 162 58.02 -7.92 81.90
C MET A 162 57.91 -6.61 81.10
N ALA A 163 58.98 -5.79 81.09
CA ALA A 163 58.98 -4.50 80.41
C ALA A 163 58.87 -4.59 78.88
N LEU A 164 59.32 -5.70 78.26
CA LEU A 164 59.22 -5.90 76.81
C LEU A 164 57.84 -6.43 76.41
N ALA A 165 57.25 -7.32 77.22
CA ALA A 165 55.91 -7.84 77.00
C ALA A 165 54.84 -6.73 77.11
N GLU A 166 54.98 -5.85 78.10
CA GLU A 166 54.08 -4.72 78.32
C GLU A 166 54.14 -3.69 77.17
N ALA A 167 55.33 -3.44 76.61
CA ALA A 167 55.52 -2.58 75.44
C ALA A 167 54.88 -3.14 74.15
N LEU A 168 54.88 -4.47 73.98
CA LEU A 168 54.21 -5.12 72.83
C LEU A 168 52.69 -5.11 72.97
N ALA A 169 52.16 -5.32 74.19
CA ALA A 169 50.71 -5.25 74.45
C ALA A 169 50.15 -3.84 74.18
N LEU A 170 50.94 -2.78 74.43
CA LEU A 170 50.54 -1.40 74.15
C LEU A 170 50.41 -1.10 72.64
N ALA A 171 51.12 -1.83 71.79
CA ALA A 171 51.11 -1.61 70.34
C ALA A 171 49.83 -2.16 69.68
N ASP A 172 49.38 -3.37 70.05
CA ASP A 172 48.13 -3.93 69.53
C ASP A 172 46.90 -3.13 70.02
N ALA A 173 46.96 -2.55 71.21
CA ALA A 173 45.89 -1.69 71.75
C ALA A 173 45.64 -0.42 70.90
N LEU A 174 46.68 0.13 70.25
CA LEU A 174 46.56 1.33 69.41
C LEU A 174 46.03 1.03 67.99
N ALA A 175 46.17 -0.21 67.51
CA ALA A 175 45.68 -0.62 66.19
C ALA A 175 44.14 -0.80 66.14
N GLY A 176 43.47 -0.89 67.28
CA GLY A 176 42.02 -1.18 67.37
C GLY A 176 41.08 0.04 67.32
N SER A 177 41.59 1.27 67.20
CA SER A 177 40.79 2.50 67.35
C SER A 177 40.46 3.19 66.02
N THR A 178 39.45 2.68 65.30
CA THR A 178 38.82 3.42 64.19
C THR A 178 37.74 4.37 64.72
N PRO A 179 37.91 5.70 64.65
CA PRO A 179 36.81 6.63 64.92
C PRO A 179 35.75 6.53 63.82
N SER A 180 34.47 6.57 64.22
CA SER A 180 33.32 6.53 63.28
C SER A 180 33.39 7.68 62.26
N THR A 181 32.95 7.38 61.04
CA THR A 181 32.28 8.36 60.17
C THR A 181 31.17 7.64 59.41
N ASP A 182 30.08 7.37 60.14
CA ASP A 182 28.81 6.98 59.53
C ASP A 182 28.24 8.19 58.77
N ASP A 183 28.19 8.13 57.42
CA ASP A 183 27.28 9.00 56.66
C ASP A 183 27.00 8.52 55.22
N ARG A 184 26.34 7.35 55.08
CA ARG A 184 25.32 7.16 54.04
C ARG A 184 24.42 5.95 54.27
N ASP A 185 23.15 6.24 54.55
CA ASP A 185 22.16 5.27 54.97
C ASP A 185 21.03 5.13 53.93
N LYS A 186 20.45 3.91 53.85
CA LYS A 186 19.21 3.49 53.15
C LYS A 186 18.95 3.89 51.68
N CYS A 187 18.82 2.85 50.86
CA CYS A 187 17.48 2.46 50.38
C CYS A 187 17.38 0.91 50.26
N ASN A 188 16.17 0.36 50.38
CA ASN A 188 15.90 -1.10 50.50
C ASN A 188 16.00 -1.85 49.15
N GLY A 189 16.20 -3.18 49.09
CA GLY A 189 16.54 -4.15 50.16
C GLY A 189 15.93 -5.55 49.95
N HIS A 190 16.09 -6.41 50.99
CA HIS A 190 15.46 -7.73 51.23
C HIS A 190 16.11 -9.02 50.64
N THR A 191 16.40 -9.94 51.56
CA THR A 191 16.83 -11.35 51.48
C THR A 191 15.61 -12.30 51.47
N PRO A 192 15.73 -13.66 51.56
CA PRO A 192 16.88 -14.59 51.44
C PRO A 192 16.73 -15.53 50.20
N GLY A 193 17.55 -16.54 49.91
CA GLY A 193 18.67 -17.22 50.60
C GLY A 193 18.53 -18.75 50.50
N SER A 194 19.47 -19.51 51.10
CA SER A 194 19.51 -21.00 51.16
C SER A 194 19.91 -21.74 49.87
N ASP A 195 20.67 -22.85 49.88
CA ASP A 195 21.74 -23.35 50.78
C ASP A 195 22.49 -24.50 50.07
N HIS A 196 23.77 -24.74 50.45
CA HIS A 196 24.51 -26.02 50.32
C HIS A 196 24.78 -26.55 48.88
N ALA A 197 25.85 -27.30 48.58
CA ALA A 197 27.06 -27.65 49.35
C ALA A 197 28.26 -27.92 48.39
N GLU A 198 29.40 -28.23 49.01
CA GLU A 198 30.68 -28.80 48.55
C GLU A 198 30.63 -29.74 47.32
N GLY A 199 31.76 -29.92 46.59
CA GLY A 199 31.79 -30.94 45.52
C GLY A 199 33.03 -31.13 44.63
N THR A 200 34.20 -30.58 44.98
CA THR A 200 35.56 -30.92 44.49
C THR A 200 35.75 -31.84 43.25
N ALA A 201 35.86 -31.19 42.07
CA ALA A 201 36.91 -31.42 41.06
C ALA A 201 37.00 -32.70 40.18
N THR A 202 37.80 -32.53 39.11
CA THR A 202 38.35 -33.49 38.13
C THR A 202 37.41 -34.03 37.04
N ALA A 203 37.93 -34.03 35.81
CA ALA A 203 37.24 -34.44 34.59
C ALA A 203 37.63 -35.86 34.15
N THR A 204 36.80 -36.51 33.33
CA THR A 204 37.30 -37.13 32.08
C THR A 204 36.20 -37.42 31.07
N LYS A 205 36.65 -37.60 29.81
CA LYS A 205 35.90 -37.75 28.56
C LYS A 205 35.48 -39.21 28.30
N GLY A 206 34.29 -39.46 27.74
CA GLY A 206 33.92 -40.77 27.19
C GLY A 206 32.48 -40.86 26.66
N ASP A 207 32.31 -41.38 25.44
CA ASP A 207 31.02 -41.62 24.77
C ASP A 207 30.41 -43.00 25.11
N ILE A 208 29.10 -43.16 24.90
CA ILE A 208 28.40 -44.26 24.14
C ILE A 208 26.90 -44.35 24.54
N SER A 209 26.05 -44.74 23.59
CA SER A 209 24.58 -44.75 23.67
C SER A 209 23.98 -46.11 24.13
N PRO A 210 22.70 -46.46 23.88
CA PRO A 210 21.61 -46.23 24.83
C PRO A 210 20.91 -47.53 25.30
N ALA A 211 20.11 -47.45 26.37
CA ALA A 211 19.31 -48.58 26.89
C ALA A 211 17.79 -48.30 26.81
N SER A 212 17.07 -49.13 26.05
CA SER A 212 15.61 -49.07 25.92
C SER A 212 14.91 -50.11 26.80
N ARG A 213 13.73 -49.78 27.36
CA ARG A 213 12.76 -50.75 27.89
C ARG A 213 11.34 -50.37 27.48
N LYS A 214 10.62 -51.35 26.94
CA LYS A 214 9.21 -51.24 26.53
C LYS A 214 8.27 -51.23 27.74
N GLY A 215 7.11 -50.59 27.57
CA GLY A 215 5.87 -50.90 28.25
C GLY A 215 4.72 -50.76 27.24
N GLU A 216 3.98 -51.84 26.96
CA GLU A 216 2.90 -51.86 25.97
C GLU A 216 1.56 -52.12 26.67
N GLY A 217 0.52 -51.33 26.35
CA GLY A 217 -0.84 -51.59 26.85
C GLY A 217 -1.85 -50.45 26.62
N LEU A 218 -2.90 -50.77 25.86
CA LEU A 218 -4.23 -50.12 25.86
C LEU A 218 -4.37 -48.68 25.29
N HIS A 219 -4.74 -48.61 24.01
CA HIS A 219 -5.71 -47.62 23.50
C HIS A 219 -7.13 -48.04 23.96
N PRO A 220 -8.14 -47.15 24.12
CA PRO A 220 -8.84 -46.64 22.93
C PRO A 220 -9.53 -45.26 23.08
N VAL A 221 -8.85 -44.19 22.69
CA VAL A 221 -9.48 -43.07 21.96
C VAL A 221 -8.51 -42.64 20.86
N SER A 222 -8.92 -42.70 19.59
CA SER A 222 -8.30 -41.86 18.55
C SER A 222 -8.84 -40.45 18.77
N ASP A 223 -8.07 -39.61 19.46
CA ASP A 223 -8.41 -38.20 19.54
C ASP A 223 -8.29 -37.59 18.14
N LEU A 224 -9.38 -37.03 17.63
CA LEU A 224 -9.45 -36.45 16.28
C LEU A 224 -8.47 -35.28 16.12
N PHE A 225 -8.13 -34.59 17.22
CA PHE A 225 -7.03 -33.63 17.23
C PHE A 225 -5.68 -34.33 17.04
N SER A 226 -5.42 -35.48 17.66
CA SER A 226 -4.15 -36.20 17.52
C SER A 226 -3.91 -36.70 16.10
N GLU A 227 -4.94 -37.16 15.37
CA GLU A 227 -4.80 -37.60 13.98
C GLU A 227 -4.61 -36.41 13.00
N LEU A 228 -5.36 -35.32 13.20
CA LEU A 228 -5.18 -34.09 12.42
C LEU A 228 -3.77 -33.51 12.64
N ASN A 229 -3.40 -33.31 13.91
CA ASN A 229 -2.08 -32.81 14.32
C ASN A 229 -0.95 -33.73 13.87
N LEU A 230 -1.11 -35.07 13.87
CA LEU A 230 -0.09 -35.97 13.36
C LEU A 230 0.15 -35.76 11.87
N SER A 231 -0.91 -35.56 11.07
CA SER A 231 -0.76 -35.25 9.64
C SER A 231 -0.05 -33.91 9.39
N GLU A 232 -0.31 -32.91 10.23
CA GLU A 232 0.32 -31.59 10.14
C GLU A 232 1.77 -31.61 10.63
N ILE A 233 2.06 -32.29 11.74
CA ILE A 233 3.42 -32.52 12.26
C ILE A 233 4.25 -33.34 11.25
N GLN A 234 3.66 -34.31 10.54
CA GLN A 234 4.35 -35.03 9.47
C GLN A 234 4.67 -34.12 8.28
N LYS A 235 3.72 -33.27 7.83
CA LYS A 235 3.96 -32.28 6.77
C LYS A 235 5.04 -31.27 7.18
N LEU A 236 4.99 -30.74 8.40
CA LEU A 236 5.98 -29.81 8.95
C LEU A 236 7.37 -30.46 9.07
N LYS A 237 7.46 -31.73 9.50
CA LYS A 237 8.72 -32.49 9.49
C LYS A 237 9.27 -32.70 8.08
N GLN A 238 8.40 -32.96 7.09
CA GLN A 238 8.83 -33.14 5.71
C GLN A 238 9.25 -31.81 5.05
N GLN A 239 8.60 -30.70 5.40
CA GLN A 239 9.03 -29.34 5.03
C GLN A 239 10.36 -28.97 5.71
N LEU A 240 10.55 -29.27 7.00
CA LEU A 240 11.82 -29.05 7.70
C LEU A 240 12.97 -29.85 7.05
N LEU A 241 12.77 -31.15 6.81
CA LEU A 241 13.73 -31.99 6.08
C LEU A 241 14.00 -31.51 4.65
N GLN A 242 13.08 -30.79 4.03
CA GLN A 242 13.28 -30.19 2.70
C GLN A 242 14.11 -28.91 2.80
N VAL A 243 13.78 -28.01 3.73
CA VAL A 243 14.57 -26.80 4.03
C VAL A 243 15.99 -27.16 4.50
N GLU A 244 16.18 -28.27 5.22
CA GLU A 244 17.51 -28.79 5.59
C GLU A 244 18.33 -29.26 4.38
N ARG A 245 17.70 -29.90 3.37
CA ARG A 245 18.36 -30.24 2.09
C ARG A 245 18.68 -29.00 1.26
N GLU A 246 17.77 -28.05 1.20
CA GLU A 246 17.99 -26.79 0.49
C GLU A 246 19.10 -25.97 1.16
N LYS A 247 19.15 -25.94 2.49
CA LYS A 247 20.26 -25.36 3.26
C LYS A 247 21.60 -26.04 2.96
N THR A 248 21.67 -27.38 2.91
CA THR A 248 22.94 -28.06 2.59
C THR A 248 23.35 -27.87 1.13
N ALA A 249 22.40 -27.82 0.18
CA ALA A 249 22.67 -27.48 -1.20
C ALA A 249 23.17 -26.03 -1.37
N LEU A 250 22.57 -25.06 -0.66
CA LEU A 250 23.00 -23.67 -0.66
C LEU A 250 24.37 -23.46 0.00
N LEU A 251 24.69 -24.23 1.05
CA LEU A 251 26.04 -24.24 1.64
C LEU A 251 27.08 -24.85 0.68
N ALA A 252 26.72 -25.89 -0.07
CA ALA A 252 27.60 -26.48 -1.08
C ALA A 252 27.87 -25.51 -2.25
N THR A 253 26.85 -24.85 -2.80
CA THR A 253 27.04 -23.86 -3.88
C THR A 253 27.74 -22.60 -3.39
N LEU A 254 27.53 -22.17 -2.14
CA LEU A 254 28.31 -21.10 -1.51
C LEU A 254 29.80 -21.51 -1.42
N GLN A 255 30.12 -22.70 -0.93
CA GLN A 255 31.48 -23.22 -0.87
C GLN A 255 32.12 -23.33 -2.27
N GLU A 256 31.36 -23.77 -3.27
CA GLU A 256 31.82 -23.80 -4.66
C GLU A 256 32.16 -22.37 -5.15
N SER A 257 31.24 -21.42 -4.99
CA SER A 257 31.49 -20.02 -5.38
C SER A 257 32.69 -19.39 -4.65
N GLN A 258 32.92 -19.77 -3.38
CA GLN A 258 34.06 -19.30 -2.60
C GLN A 258 35.38 -19.88 -3.12
N THR A 259 35.43 -21.15 -3.51
CA THR A 259 36.63 -21.75 -4.13
C THR A 259 36.87 -21.24 -5.55
N GLN A 260 35.81 -20.96 -6.33
CA GLN A 260 35.92 -20.26 -7.62
C GLN A 260 36.50 -18.84 -7.45
N LEU A 261 36.04 -18.07 -6.46
CA LEU A 261 36.59 -16.74 -6.13
C LEU A 261 38.06 -16.81 -5.69
N GLN A 262 38.42 -17.77 -4.84
CA GLN A 262 39.83 -17.99 -4.44
C GLN A 262 40.71 -18.34 -5.65
N HIS A 263 40.21 -19.17 -6.58
CA HIS A 263 40.92 -19.48 -7.82
C HIS A 263 41.10 -18.23 -8.71
N MET A 264 40.04 -17.43 -8.90
CA MET A 264 40.12 -16.18 -9.66
C MET A 264 41.07 -15.15 -9.02
N GLN A 265 41.10 -15.04 -7.69
CA GLN A 265 42.07 -14.22 -6.96
C GLN A 265 43.51 -14.74 -7.17
N GLY A 266 43.73 -16.06 -7.13
CA GLY A 266 45.02 -16.67 -7.45
C GLY A 266 45.50 -16.34 -8.87
N VAL A 267 44.62 -16.49 -9.87
CA VAL A 267 44.92 -16.10 -11.26
C VAL A 267 45.21 -14.60 -11.37
N LEU A 268 44.40 -13.75 -10.71
CA LEU A 268 44.56 -12.30 -10.76
C LEU A 268 45.88 -11.83 -10.12
N THR A 269 46.29 -12.41 -8.99
CA THR A 269 47.58 -12.10 -8.35
C THR A 269 48.77 -12.54 -9.20
N GLU A 270 48.70 -13.69 -9.88
CA GLU A 270 49.73 -14.12 -10.83
C GLU A 270 49.81 -13.19 -12.06
N GLN A 271 48.68 -12.65 -12.56
CA GLN A 271 48.72 -11.62 -13.60
C GLN A 271 49.33 -10.30 -13.09
N HIS A 272 49.01 -9.86 -11.87
CA HIS A 272 49.67 -8.69 -11.25
C HIS A 272 51.18 -8.90 -11.12
N ARG A 273 51.63 -10.08 -10.71
CA ARG A 273 53.06 -10.43 -10.62
C ARG A 273 53.75 -10.36 -11.98
N ARG A 274 53.10 -10.82 -13.06
CA ARG A 274 53.61 -10.72 -14.44
C ARG A 274 53.70 -9.27 -14.91
N VAL A 275 52.67 -8.47 -14.68
CA VAL A 275 52.66 -7.03 -15.03
C VAL A 275 53.73 -6.27 -14.24
N HIS A 276 53.90 -6.57 -12.95
CA HIS A 276 54.98 -6.01 -12.14
C HIS A 276 56.35 -6.34 -12.73
N HIS A 277 56.60 -7.60 -13.08
CA HIS A 277 57.89 -8.03 -13.62
C HIS A 277 58.20 -7.46 -15.01
N LEU A 278 57.18 -7.26 -15.85
CA LEU A 278 57.31 -6.52 -17.11
C LEU A 278 57.61 -5.04 -16.86
N SER A 279 57.01 -4.41 -15.83
CA SER A 279 57.30 -3.04 -15.43
C SER A 279 58.73 -2.89 -14.89
N GLU A 280 59.20 -3.80 -14.05
CA GLU A 280 60.60 -3.89 -13.60
C GLU A 280 61.57 -3.97 -14.78
N SER A 281 61.27 -4.84 -15.75
CA SER A 281 62.06 -5.05 -16.97
C SER A 281 62.12 -3.80 -17.84
N LEU A 282 60.99 -3.12 -18.06
CA LEU A 282 60.91 -1.83 -18.77
C LEU A 282 61.70 -0.74 -18.04
N ASN A 283 61.63 -0.69 -16.71
CA ASN A 283 62.38 0.26 -15.90
C ASN A 283 63.89 -0.06 -15.83
N ALA A 284 64.29 -1.32 -15.98
CA ALA A 284 65.69 -1.70 -16.16
C ALA A 284 66.22 -1.26 -17.53
N MET A 285 65.48 -1.55 -18.62
CA MET A 285 65.85 -1.10 -19.97
C MET A 285 65.93 0.43 -20.07
N ARG A 286 64.98 1.17 -19.49
CA ARG A 286 65.01 2.64 -19.43
C ARG A 286 66.25 3.18 -18.71
N ARG A 287 66.69 2.51 -17.64
CA ARG A 287 67.92 2.90 -16.91
C ARG A 287 69.19 2.63 -17.71
N LEU A 288 69.27 1.49 -18.41
CA LEU A 288 70.38 1.19 -19.33
C LEU A 288 70.42 2.19 -20.51
N GLN A 289 69.26 2.59 -21.04
CA GLN A 289 69.16 3.59 -22.10
C GLN A 289 69.67 4.97 -21.64
N GLY A 290 69.24 5.44 -20.47
CA GLY A 290 69.77 6.69 -19.89
C GLY A 290 71.26 6.62 -19.55
N GLN A 291 71.79 5.44 -19.21
CA GLN A 291 73.23 5.24 -19.02
C GLN A 291 74.02 5.29 -20.34
N MET A 292 73.46 4.81 -21.46
CA MET A 292 74.05 5.03 -22.79
C MET A 292 74.03 6.49 -23.21
N GLU A 293 72.95 7.22 -22.92
CA GLU A 293 72.83 8.65 -23.23
C GLU A 293 73.83 9.50 -22.42
N LEU A 294 74.07 9.18 -21.15
CA LEU A 294 75.10 9.82 -20.31
C LEU A 294 76.54 9.39 -20.64
N GLY A 295 76.74 8.19 -21.20
CA GLY A 295 78.07 7.67 -21.55
C GLY A 295 78.73 8.37 -22.74
N ALA A 296 77.97 9.10 -23.55
CA ALA A 296 78.44 9.70 -24.80
C ALA A 296 79.26 11.00 -24.64
N GLU A 297 79.25 11.63 -23.46
CA GLU A 297 79.85 12.96 -23.24
C GLU A 297 81.20 12.96 -22.50
N SER A 298 81.76 11.78 -22.16
CA SER A 298 82.88 11.67 -21.20
C SER A 298 84.14 10.92 -21.70
N GLU A 299 84.58 11.16 -22.95
CA GLU A 299 85.94 10.78 -23.40
C GLU A 299 86.71 11.99 -23.97
N LYS A 300 87.50 12.66 -23.12
CA LYS A 300 88.58 13.59 -23.54
C LYS A 300 89.55 13.94 -22.39
N GLU A 301 90.85 13.83 -22.69
CA GLU A 301 92.00 14.30 -21.89
C GLU A 301 92.17 13.60 -20.51
N GLY A 302 93.37 13.42 -19.94
CA GLY A 302 94.73 13.75 -20.37
C GLY A 302 95.77 12.82 -19.70
N SER A 303 97.06 12.98 -19.99
CA SER A 303 98.12 11.99 -19.68
C SER A 303 99.18 12.47 -18.67
N SER A 304 99.94 11.52 -18.10
CA SER A 304 101.24 11.69 -17.39
C SER A 304 101.24 12.46 -16.05
N SER A 305 102.21 12.32 -15.12
CA SER A 305 103.21 11.27 -14.83
C SER A 305 103.79 11.44 -13.41
N SER A 306 104.49 10.42 -12.91
CA SER A 306 105.29 10.30 -11.66
C SER A 306 105.96 11.58 -11.07
N SER A 307 105.93 11.71 -9.72
CA SER A 307 107.15 11.86 -8.86
C SER A 307 106.84 12.07 -7.35
N SER A 308 107.86 11.90 -6.52
CA SER A 308 107.98 12.19 -5.07
C SER A 308 109.41 12.72 -4.78
N PRO A 309 109.83 13.14 -3.56
CA PRO A 309 109.12 13.31 -2.27
C PRO A 309 108.90 14.83 -1.99
N PRO A 310 109.29 15.56 -0.90
CA PRO A 310 110.03 15.27 0.37
C PRO A 310 109.15 15.29 1.66
N PRO A 311 109.67 14.85 2.83
CA PRO A 311 108.99 14.99 4.13
C PRO A 311 109.42 16.28 4.88
N GLY A 312 108.45 17.04 5.43
CA GLY A 312 108.77 18.20 6.27
C GLY A 312 107.60 19.05 6.78
N CYS A 313 106.39 18.94 6.21
CA CYS A 313 105.30 19.89 6.42
C CYS A 313 104.18 19.43 7.36
N GLN A 314 104.34 18.33 8.11
CA GLN A 314 103.24 17.61 8.79
C GLN A 314 102.28 18.48 9.61
N GLU A 315 102.76 19.51 10.31
CA GLU A 315 101.93 20.38 11.16
C GLU A 315 101.11 21.41 10.34
N LEU A 316 101.67 21.94 9.23
CA LEU A 316 100.96 22.80 8.28
C LEU A 316 100.03 21.99 7.35
N ASP A 317 100.46 20.81 6.93
CA ASP A 317 99.64 19.90 6.12
C ASP A 317 98.37 19.48 6.88
N LEU A 318 98.48 19.23 8.19
CA LEU A 318 97.32 18.94 9.06
C LEU A 318 96.34 20.12 9.14
N GLU A 319 96.82 21.36 9.25
CA GLU A 319 95.94 22.53 9.32
C GLU A 319 95.30 22.87 7.96
N VAL A 320 96.04 22.71 6.85
CA VAL A 320 95.48 22.82 5.49
C VAL A 320 94.44 21.73 5.23
N GLN A 321 94.72 20.47 5.57
CA GLN A 321 93.76 19.37 5.44
C GLN A 321 92.53 19.57 6.34
N SER A 322 92.70 20.10 7.56
CA SER A 322 91.58 20.48 8.44
C SER A 322 90.69 21.56 7.80
N MET A 323 91.30 22.60 7.22
CA MET A 323 90.62 23.68 6.50
C MET A 323 89.89 23.17 5.25
N GLU A 324 90.48 22.22 4.50
CA GLU A 324 89.84 21.58 3.34
C GLU A 324 88.69 20.65 3.74
N VAL A 325 88.84 19.87 4.82
CA VAL A 325 87.76 19.07 5.40
C VAL A 325 86.60 19.96 5.86
N LEU A 326 86.89 21.13 6.45
CA LEU A 326 85.85 22.08 6.85
C LEU A 326 85.12 22.69 5.62
N LYS A 327 85.85 23.08 4.57
CA LYS A 327 85.27 23.53 3.29
C LYS A 327 84.41 22.44 2.64
N CYS A 328 84.85 21.18 2.69
CA CYS A 328 84.08 20.04 2.20
C CYS A 328 82.79 19.81 3.02
N LYS A 329 82.86 19.85 4.36
CA LYS A 329 81.69 19.77 5.24
C LYS A 329 80.69 20.90 4.97
N TYR A 330 81.16 22.13 4.81
CA TYR A 330 80.31 23.27 4.45
C TYR A 330 79.67 23.09 3.07
N ARG A 331 80.42 22.63 2.07
CA ARG A 331 79.88 22.34 0.72
C ARG A 331 78.79 21.26 0.76
N VAL A 332 78.99 20.19 1.52
CA VAL A 332 78.00 19.12 1.72
C VAL A 332 76.73 19.67 2.39
N ALA A 333 76.88 20.40 3.51
CA ALA A 333 75.74 21.02 4.20
C ALA A 333 74.98 22.03 3.32
N VAL A 334 75.66 22.79 2.45
CA VAL A 334 75.00 23.67 1.48
C VAL A 334 74.24 22.87 0.42
N THR A 335 74.79 21.76 -0.10
CA THR A 335 74.05 20.89 -1.03
C THR A 335 72.85 20.20 -0.36
N GLU A 336 72.96 19.80 0.91
CA GLU A 336 71.85 19.26 1.70
C GLU A 336 70.76 20.32 1.91
N VAL A 337 71.12 21.55 2.29
CA VAL A 337 70.16 22.67 2.43
C VAL A 337 69.46 23.00 1.10
N VAL A 338 70.17 22.95 -0.03
CA VAL A 338 69.56 23.13 -1.36
C VAL A 338 68.64 21.96 -1.72
N GLY A 339 69.01 20.72 -1.37
CA GLY A 339 68.17 19.53 -1.51
C GLY A 339 66.87 19.65 -0.71
N LEU A 340 66.98 19.95 0.59
CA LEU A 340 65.85 20.17 1.50
C LEU A 340 64.96 21.35 1.06
N GLN A 341 65.52 22.41 0.48
CA GLN A 341 64.73 23.48 -0.14
C GLN A 341 64.00 23.02 -1.42
N GLY A 342 64.57 22.08 -2.17
CA GLY A 342 63.90 21.44 -3.30
C GLY A 342 62.75 20.54 -2.84
N GLU A 343 63.00 19.70 -1.84
CA GLU A 343 61.99 18.82 -1.22
C GLU A 343 60.85 19.61 -0.59
N LEU A 344 61.15 20.69 0.15
CA LEU A 344 60.13 21.57 0.73
C LEU A 344 59.25 22.22 -0.35
N LYS A 345 59.83 22.67 -1.47
CA LYS A 345 59.06 23.21 -2.61
C LYS A 345 58.22 22.13 -3.30
N ALA A 346 58.76 20.92 -3.46
CA ALA A 346 58.03 19.79 -4.01
C ALA A 346 56.84 19.41 -3.11
N LEU A 347 57.02 19.40 -1.79
CA LEU A 347 56.00 19.10 -0.79
C LEU A 347 54.93 20.21 -0.70
N GLN A 348 55.33 21.48 -0.78
CA GLN A 348 54.40 22.61 -0.88
C GLN A 348 53.53 22.53 -2.15
N GLU A 349 54.12 22.14 -3.28
CA GLU A 349 53.42 22.02 -4.57
C GLU A 349 52.55 20.76 -4.67
N THR A 350 52.92 19.63 -4.04
CA THR A 350 52.00 18.47 -3.90
C THR A 350 50.86 18.76 -2.93
N TYR A 351 51.13 19.46 -1.83
CA TYR A 351 50.08 19.95 -0.93
C TYR A 351 49.11 20.88 -1.68
N ARG A 352 49.63 21.88 -2.40
CA ARG A 352 48.81 22.81 -3.21
C ARG A 352 47.94 22.07 -4.22
N ARG A 353 48.48 21.09 -4.96
CA ARG A 353 47.71 20.25 -5.89
C ARG A 353 46.64 19.41 -5.17
N SER A 354 46.91 18.91 -3.97
CA SER A 354 45.91 18.19 -3.18
C SER A 354 44.75 19.10 -2.76
N MET A 355 45.03 20.36 -2.40
CA MET A 355 44.02 21.37 -2.11
C MET A 355 43.21 21.74 -3.37
N ASP A 356 43.89 22.03 -4.50
CA ASP A 356 43.24 22.32 -5.80
C ASP A 356 42.26 21.18 -6.19
N CYS A 357 42.67 19.92 -6.00
CA CYS A 357 41.83 18.75 -6.26
C CYS A 357 40.63 18.66 -5.29
N LEU A 358 40.84 18.84 -3.99
CA LEU A 358 39.77 18.79 -2.98
C LEU A 358 38.74 19.92 -3.18
N GLU A 359 39.17 21.12 -3.56
CA GLU A 359 38.26 22.23 -3.91
C GLU A 359 37.48 21.94 -5.20
N GLY A 360 38.11 21.29 -6.19
CA GLY A 360 37.44 20.82 -7.40
C GLY A 360 36.39 19.74 -7.13
N GLU A 361 36.71 18.74 -6.29
CA GLU A 361 35.77 17.70 -5.88
C GLU A 361 34.62 18.25 -5.04
N ARG A 362 34.92 19.16 -4.10
CA ARG A 362 33.92 19.89 -3.32
C ARG A 362 32.98 20.69 -4.21
N SER A 363 33.51 21.48 -5.14
CA SER A 363 32.71 22.28 -6.09
C SER A 363 31.80 21.40 -6.95
N ARG A 364 32.32 20.23 -7.39
CA ARG A 364 31.54 19.23 -8.14
C ARG A 364 30.47 18.55 -7.27
N GLY A 365 30.71 18.41 -5.97
CA GLY A 365 29.73 17.97 -4.98
C GLY A 365 28.63 19.01 -4.76
N GLU A 366 28.99 20.26 -4.54
CA GLU A 366 28.06 21.39 -4.37
C GLU A 366 27.18 21.59 -5.61
N GLU A 367 27.73 21.46 -6.83
CA GLU A 367 26.95 21.49 -8.07
C GLU A 367 25.94 20.32 -8.16
N ARG A 368 26.36 19.09 -7.84
CA ARG A 368 25.44 17.93 -7.78
C ARG A 368 24.32 18.16 -6.77
N LEU A 369 24.64 18.70 -5.59
CA LEU A 369 23.66 19.02 -4.55
C LEU A 369 22.71 20.16 -4.97
N ARG A 370 23.18 21.13 -5.75
CA ARG A 370 22.33 22.16 -6.38
C ARG A 370 21.36 21.54 -7.37
N VAL A 371 21.86 20.76 -8.33
CA VAL A 371 21.02 20.08 -9.33
C VAL A 371 19.99 19.17 -8.67
N LEU A 372 20.37 18.38 -7.66
CA LEU A 372 19.45 17.55 -6.88
C LEU A 372 18.39 18.37 -6.14
N ARG A 373 18.77 19.49 -5.51
CA ARG A 373 17.83 20.42 -4.86
C ARG A 373 16.82 20.99 -5.86
N ASP A 374 17.29 21.43 -7.02
CA ASP A 374 16.42 21.96 -8.08
C ASP A 374 15.45 20.89 -8.61
N HIS A 375 15.88 19.63 -8.68
CA HIS A 375 15.01 18.49 -8.99
C HIS A 375 13.97 18.22 -7.91
N VAL A 376 14.34 18.27 -6.63
CA VAL A 376 13.39 18.15 -5.51
C VAL A 376 12.35 19.28 -5.57
N THR A 377 12.77 20.54 -5.72
CA THR A 377 11.81 21.66 -5.79
C THR A 377 10.86 21.58 -6.99
N ARG A 378 11.31 21.06 -8.14
CA ARG A 378 10.45 20.81 -9.30
C ARG A 378 9.42 19.70 -9.04
N LEU A 379 9.81 18.64 -8.32
CA LEU A 379 8.91 17.56 -7.92
C LEU A 379 7.91 18.02 -6.85
N GLU A 380 8.33 18.85 -5.91
CA GLU A 380 7.47 19.48 -4.89
C GLU A 380 6.42 20.40 -5.55
N GLN A 381 6.84 21.26 -6.50
CA GLN A 381 5.94 22.10 -7.29
C GLN A 381 4.93 21.27 -8.08
N SER A 382 5.39 20.24 -8.80
CA SER A 382 4.52 19.33 -9.56
C SER A 382 3.53 18.58 -8.65
N ARG A 383 3.96 18.17 -7.44
CA ARG A 383 3.07 17.58 -6.44
C ARG A 383 2.04 18.57 -5.93
N GLN A 384 2.45 19.81 -5.64
CA GLN A 384 1.58 20.88 -5.15
C GLN A 384 0.51 21.23 -6.19
N GLU A 385 0.89 21.43 -7.46
CA GLU A 385 -0.06 21.60 -8.57
C GLU A 385 -1.03 20.41 -8.67
N GLY A 386 -0.55 19.19 -8.50
CA GLY A 386 -1.37 17.98 -8.48
C GLY A 386 -2.39 17.99 -7.34
N GLN A 387 -1.98 18.40 -6.14
CA GLN A 387 -2.87 18.51 -4.97
C GLN A 387 -3.89 19.63 -5.12
N GLU A 388 -3.52 20.77 -5.72
CA GLU A 388 -4.45 21.88 -6.01
C GLU A 388 -5.48 21.48 -7.08
N ARG A 389 -5.06 20.76 -8.13
CA ARG A 389 -5.98 20.18 -9.14
C ARG A 389 -6.96 19.17 -8.51
N ILE A 390 -6.48 18.31 -7.62
CA ILE A 390 -7.34 17.36 -6.88
C ILE A 390 -8.32 18.12 -5.98
N GLY A 391 -7.85 19.12 -5.21
CA GLY A 391 -8.71 19.94 -4.36
C GLY A 391 -9.79 20.71 -5.14
N GLY A 392 -9.46 21.19 -6.34
CA GLY A 392 -10.43 21.79 -7.28
C GLY A 392 -11.50 20.79 -7.73
N LEU A 393 -11.09 19.61 -8.22
CA LEU A 393 -12.00 18.55 -8.65
C LEU A 393 -12.87 18.01 -7.49
N GLU A 394 -12.33 17.93 -6.28
CA GLU A 394 -13.11 17.61 -5.08
C GLU A 394 -14.13 18.70 -4.73
N ALA A 395 -13.80 19.98 -4.92
CA ALA A 395 -14.72 21.09 -4.71
C ALA A 395 -15.85 21.08 -5.75
N GLU A 396 -15.53 20.87 -7.03
CA GLU A 396 -16.49 20.71 -8.12
C GLU A 396 -17.41 19.51 -7.90
N LEU A 397 -16.86 18.34 -7.53
CA LEU A 397 -17.65 17.14 -7.22
C LEU A 397 -18.57 17.37 -6.01
N ARG A 398 -18.09 18.06 -4.97
CA ARG A 398 -18.89 18.41 -3.79
C ARG A 398 -20.02 19.38 -4.14
N ALA A 399 -19.77 20.37 -4.99
CA ALA A 399 -20.79 21.31 -5.49
C ALA A 399 -21.83 20.59 -6.37
N ALA A 400 -21.40 19.76 -7.31
CA ALA A 400 -22.28 18.96 -8.15
C ALA A 400 -23.14 17.97 -7.34
N THR A 401 -22.57 17.37 -6.29
CA THR A 401 -23.31 16.51 -5.34
C THR A 401 -24.33 17.32 -4.54
N GLY A 402 -24.00 18.55 -4.15
CA GLY A 402 -24.93 19.50 -3.54
C GLY A 402 -26.14 19.77 -4.44
N VAL A 403 -25.89 20.26 -5.66
CA VAL A 403 -26.94 20.54 -6.67
C VAL A 403 -27.77 19.29 -6.99
N ALA A 404 -27.16 18.10 -7.04
CA ALA A 404 -27.88 16.84 -7.25
C ALA A 404 -28.78 16.48 -6.05
N SER A 405 -28.32 16.71 -4.82
CA SER A 405 -29.13 16.47 -3.60
C SER A 405 -30.27 17.47 -3.43
N GLU A 406 -30.04 18.75 -3.75
CA GLU A 406 -31.07 19.78 -3.84
C GLU A 406 -32.12 19.42 -4.91
N SER A 407 -31.67 19.05 -6.11
CA SER A 407 -32.55 18.60 -7.20
C SER A 407 -33.38 17.37 -6.80
N HIS A 408 -32.79 16.42 -6.07
CA HIS A 408 -33.51 15.25 -5.56
C HIS A 408 -34.53 15.61 -4.47
N SER A 409 -34.19 16.53 -3.57
CA SER A 409 -35.11 17.03 -2.54
C SER A 409 -36.31 17.76 -3.16
N MET A 410 -36.07 18.63 -4.16
CA MET A 410 -37.13 19.29 -4.93
C MET A 410 -38.00 18.28 -5.71
N LEU A 411 -37.40 17.25 -6.29
CA LEU A 411 -38.14 16.18 -6.99
C LEU A 411 -39.02 15.37 -6.04
N THR A 412 -38.52 15.08 -4.83
CA THR A 412 -39.26 14.36 -3.78
C THR A 412 -40.42 15.19 -3.26
N ALA A 413 -40.22 16.49 -2.99
CA ALA A 413 -41.29 17.42 -2.62
C ALA A 413 -42.38 17.48 -3.70
N ALA A 414 -42.01 17.62 -4.98
CA ALA A 414 -42.95 17.59 -6.09
C ALA A 414 -43.67 16.22 -6.23
N GLN A 415 -43.04 15.11 -5.85
CA GLN A 415 -43.68 13.79 -5.81
C GLN A 415 -44.69 13.68 -4.65
N GLU A 416 -44.36 14.21 -3.47
CA GLU A 416 -45.27 14.26 -2.32
C GLU A 416 -46.50 15.15 -2.58
N GLU A 417 -46.30 16.34 -3.15
CA GLU A 417 -47.40 17.19 -3.64
C GLU A 417 -48.28 16.45 -4.64
N LEU A 418 -47.67 15.77 -5.63
CA LEU A 418 -48.42 15.00 -6.62
C LEU A 418 -49.20 13.83 -5.98
N VAL A 419 -48.68 13.20 -4.92
CA VAL A 419 -49.44 12.23 -4.12
C VAL A 419 -50.62 12.90 -3.41
N THR A 420 -50.45 14.09 -2.80
CA THR A 420 -51.56 14.82 -2.17
C THR A 420 -52.67 15.16 -3.15
N PHE A 421 -52.36 15.69 -4.33
CA PHE A 421 -53.36 15.95 -5.37
C PHE A 421 -54.11 14.67 -5.81
N SER A 422 -53.42 13.52 -5.86
CA SER A 422 -54.06 12.23 -6.18
C SER A 422 -55.01 11.73 -5.08
N GLU A 423 -54.73 12.05 -3.81
CA GLU A 423 -55.62 11.74 -2.68
C GLU A 423 -56.83 12.68 -2.63
N GLU A 424 -56.66 13.97 -2.91
CA GLU A 424 -57.74 14.95 -2.98
C GLU A 424 -58.71 14.67 -4.14
N LEU A 425 -58.19 14.35 -5.32
CA LEU A 425 -58.99 13.94 -6.48
C LEU A 425 -59.81 12.66 -6.20
N ALA A 426 -59.23 11.70 -5.49
CA ALA A 426 -59.94 10.49 -5.08
C ALA A 426 -61.05 10.77 -4.04
N GLN A 427 -60.79 11.67 -3.08
CA GLN A 427 -61.81 12.13 -2.11
C GLN A 427 -62.97 12.87 -2.79
N LEU A 428 -62.67 13.79 -3.70
CA LEU A 428 -63.67 14.54 -4.45
C LEU A 428 -64.51 13.62 -5.35
N TYR A 429 -63.87 12.66 -6.04
CA TYR A 429 -64.58 11.62 -6.79
C TYR A 429 -65.52 10.79 -5.91
N HIS A 430 -65.04 10.35 -4.74
CA HIS A 430 -65.87 9.59 -3.79
C HIS A 430 -67.09 10.39 -3.32
N HIS A 431 -66.91 11.67 -2.96
CA HIS A 431 -68.00 12.55 -2.54
C HIS A 431 -69.04 12.78 -3.65
N VAL A 432 -68.61 12.98 -4.90
CA VAL A 432 -69.52 13.12 -6.05
C VAL A 432 -70.30 11.83 -6.30
N CYS A 433 -69.68 10.65 -6.21
CA CYS A 433 -70.39 9.37 -6.33
C CYS A 433 -71.44 9.18 -5.22
N LEU A 434 -71.09 9.45 -3.95
CA LEU A 434 -72.01 9.38 -2.82
C LEU A 434 -73.24 10.28 -3.02
N CYS A 435 -73.05 11.55 -3.41
CA CYS A 435 -74.15 12.51 -3.61
C CYS A 435 -75.10 12.14 -4.77
N ASN A 436 -74.72 11.17 -5.61
CA ASN A 436 -75.52 10.70 -6.74
C ASN A 436 -76.02 9.26 -6.57
N ASN A 437 -75.75 8.61 -5.43
CA ASN A 437 -76.00 7.19 -5.17
C ASN A 437 -75.30 6.25 -6.17
N GLU A 438 -74.20 6.68 -6.80
CA GLU A 438 -73.36 5.80 -7.63
C GLU A 438 -72.33 5.07 -6.77
N THR A 439 -72.08 3.79 -7.05
CA THR A 439 -70.96 3.06 -6.46
C THR A 439 -69.63 3.55 -7.05
N PRO A 440 -68.66 4.04 -6.24
CA PRO A 440 -67.38 4.50 -6.76
C PRO A 440 -66.60 3.36 -7.40
N ASN A 441 -65.91 3.63 -8.51
CA ASN A 441 -65.07 2.62 -9.18
C ASN A 441 -63.99 2.09 -8.22
N ARG A 442 -63.89 0.76 -8.08
CA ARG A 442 -63.00 0.07 -7.14
C ARG A 442 -61.54 0.50 -7.26
N VAL A 443 -61.06 0.68 -8.50
CA VAL A 443 -59.71 1.16 -8.81
C VAL A 443 -59.38 2.49 -8.11
N MET A 444 -60.34 3.42 -8.05
CA MET A 444 -60.17 4.72 -7.38
C MET A 444 -60.09 4.59 -5.85
N LEU A 445 -60.86 3.67 -5.27
CA LEU A 445 -60.87 3.40 -3.83
C LEU A 445 -59.61 2.67 -3.35
N ASP A 446 -58.97 1.90 -4.24
CA ASP A 446 -57.75 1.18 -3.92
C ASP A 446 -56.55 2.15 -3.89
N TYR A 447 -56.46 3.14 -4.79
CA TYR A 447 -55.47 4.24 -4.66
C TYR A 447 -55.66 5.07 -3.37
N TYR A 448 -56.90 5.41 -3.01
CA TYR A 448 -57.21 6.13 -1.77
C TYR A 448 -56.79 5.36 -0.50
N ARG A 449 -56.86 4.02 -0.52
CA ARG A 449 -56.30 3.17 0.54
C ARG A 449 -54.77 3.11 0.50
N GLN A 450 -54.18 3.03 -0.69
CA GLN A 450 -52.73 2.97 -0.87
C GLN A 450 -52.02 4.20 -0.27
N GLY A 451 -52.55 5.41 -0.50
CA GLY A 451 -51.99 6.68 0.03
C GLY A 451 -52.00 6.75 1.56
N ARG A 452 -53.15 6.46 2.20
CA ARG A 452 -53.23 6.38 3.68
C ARG A 452 -52.25 5.38 4.29
N MET A 453 -52.02 4.25 3.61
CA MET A 453 -51.09 3.21 4.04
C MET A 453 -49.61 3.50 3.72
N ALA A 454 -49.28 4.65 3.12
CA ALA A 454 -47.91 5.15 3.00
C ALA A 454 -47.56 6.10 4.15
N ARG A 455 -48.44 7.07 4.46
CA ARG A 455 -48.17 8.13 5.45
C ARG A 455 -48.06 7.64 6.90
N CYS A 456 -48.80 6.59 7.28
CA CYS A 456 -48.84 6.10 8.67
C CYS A 456 -47.68 5.16 9.07
N GLY A 457 -46.66 4.98 8.22
CA GLY A 457 -45.49 4.13 8.53
C GLY A 457 -44.30 4.87 9.17
N GLY A 458 -44.35 6.19 9.28
CA GLY A 458 -43.19 7.05 9.57
C GLY A 458 -43.25 7.80 10.91
N SER A 459 -43.55 7.14 12.03
CA SER A 459 -43.45 7.78 13.36
C SER A 459 -43.13 6.79 14.47
N LEU A 460 -42.46 7.30 15.53
CA LEU A 460 -42.16 6.61 16.80
C LEU A 460 -41.22 5.39 16.76
N ARG A 461 -40.01 5.57 16.19
CA ARG A 461 -38.79 5.21 16.95
C ARG A 461 -37.59 6.06 16.53
N GLY A 462 -37.18 6.98 17.40
CA GLY A 462 -35.88 7.64 17.28
C GLY A 462 -34.76 6.71 17.73
N SER A 463 -33.57 6.88 17.15
CA SER A 463 -32.32 6.27 17.60
C SER A 463 -31.16 7.16 17.18
N ASP A 464 -30.88 8.19 17.97
CA ASP A 464 -29.62 8.92 17.88
C ASP A 464 -28.47 8.01 18.34
N ASP A 465 -27.49 7.78 17.46
CA ASP A 465 -26.10 7.43 17.77
C ASP A 465 -25.31 7.56 16.45
N VAL A 466 -24.66 8.68 16.16
CA VAL A 466 -23.45 9.23 16.82
C VAL A 466 -22.24 8.29 16.72
N ARG A 467 -21.63 8.29 15.52
CA ARG A 467 -20.17 8.33 15.31
C ARG A 467 -19.33 7.44 16.27
N ALA A 468 -19.47 6.12 16.18
CA ALA A 468 -18.60 5.18 16.86
C ALA A 468 -18.18 3.97 16.00
N LEU A 469 -16.87 3.67 15.99
CA LEU A 469 -16.27 2.36 15.72
C LEU A 469 -16.62 1.62 14.40
N LEU A 470 -16.04 2.06 13.28
CA LEU A 470 -15.59 1.13 12.23
C LEU A 470 -14.18 1.50 11.72
N SER A 471 -13.17 1.09 12.49
CA SER A 471 -11.76 1.16 12.07
C SER A 471 -11.44 0.01 11.09
N PRO A 472 -10.98 0.27 9.86
CA PRO A 472 -10.61 -0.81 8.93
C PRO A 472 -9.29 -1.48 9.35
N ARG A 473 -9.35 -2.49 10.23
CA ARG A 473 -8.21 -3.37 10.48
C ARG A 473 -8.15 -4.50 9.46
N LEU A 474 -6.96 -4.67 8.88
CA LEU A 474 -6.64 -5.70 7.90
C LEU A 474 -6.88 -7.11 8.47
N SER A 475 -7.47 -8.00 7.67
CA SER A 475 -7.43 -9.45 7.91
C SER A 475 -7.46 -10.21 6.59
N ARG A 476 -6.25 -10.53 6.12
CA ARG A 476 -5.91 -11.24 4.89
C ARG A 476 -6.25 -12.73 5.03
N ARG A 477 -7.28 -13.23 4.32
CA ARG A 477 -7.45 -14.68 4.08
C ARG A 477 -7.94 -14.94 2.66
N ILE A 478 -6.96 -15.16 1.78
CA ILE A 478 -7.17 -15.75 0.45
C ILE A 478 -7.06 -17.27 0.61
N THR A 479 -8.07 -18.01 0.19
CA THR A 479 -8.01 -19.48 0.09
C THR A 479 -7.59 -19.87 -1.33
N VAL A 480 -6.31 -20.20 -1.53
CA VAL A 480 -5.82 -20.78 -2.79
C VAL A 480 -6.01 -22.29 -2.73
N ALA A 481 -6.72 -22.86 -3.71
CA ALA A 481 -6.74 -24.30 -3.94
C ALA A 481 -5.59 -24.69 -4.90
N PRO A 482 -4.82 -25.75 -4.63
CA PRO A 482 -3.75 -26.19 -5.51
C PRO A 482 -4.29 -27.00 -6.70
N LEU A 483 -3.71 -26.77 -7.88
CA LEU A 483 -3.87 -27.61 -9.07
C LEU A 483 -2.49 -27.78 -9.71
N GLU A 484 -2.12 -29.03 -10.01
CA GLU A 484 -0.76 -29.37 -10.43
C GLU A 484 -0.47 -29.03 -11.90
N LEU A 485 0.79 -28.71 -12.17
CA LEU A 485 1.34 -28.62 -13.53
C LEU A 485 1.67 -30.02 -14.07
N ARG A 486 1.27 -30.31 -15.31
CA ARG A 486 1.85 -31.41 -16.09
C ARG A 486 2.15 -30.95 -17.53
N PRO A 487 3.40 -31.07 -18.01
CA PRO A 487 3.79 -30.51 -19.31
C PRO A 487 3.50 -31.47 -20.48
N ALA A 488 3.12 -30.91 -21.63
CA ALA A 488 3.14 -31.59 -22.93
C ALA A 488 3.17 -30.56 -24.08
N ASP A 489 4.04 -30.80 -25.05
CA ASP A 489 4.25 -30.05 -26.31
C ASP A 489 4.78 -31.07 -27.35
N PRO A 490 4.74 -30.82 -28.68
CA PRO A 490 3.92 -29.86 -29.45
C PRO A 490 3.23 -30.51 -30.68
N SER A 491 2.51 -29.72 -31.51
CA SER A 491 2.68 -29.63 -33.00
C SER A 491 1.41 -29.38 -33.86
N THR A 492 1.46 -28.27 -34.62
CA THR A 492 0.95 -28.05 -36.01
C THR A 492 -0.41 -28.62 -36.51
N LYS A 493 -1.37 -27.74 -36.86
CA LYS A 493 -1.76 -27.38 -38.26
C LYS A 493 -3.01 -26.48 -38.37
N ASP A 494 -2.98 -25.61 -39.39
CA ASP A 494 -4.05 -24.73 -39.92
C ASP A 494 -4.98 -25.43 -40.94
N PRO A 495 -6.06 -24.81 -41.49
CA PRO A 495 -7.03 -23.86 -40.91
C PRO A 495 -8.51 -24.06 -41.39
N THR A 496 -9.39 -23.11 -41.04
CA THR A 496 -10.64 -22.66 -41.74
C THR A 496 -11.97 -23.44 -41.73
N ARG A 497 -13.01 -22.68 -41.32
CA ARG A 497 -14.35 -22.45 -41.96
C ARG A 497 -15.65 -23.21 -41.52
N LEU A 498 -16.60 -22.37 -41.08
CA LEU A 498 -18.06 -22.31 -41.36
C LEU A 498 -19.10 -22.92 -40.39
N SER A 499 -20.01 -22.03 -39.93
CA SER A 499 -21.41 -22.23 -39.49
C SER A 499 -21.63 -23.08 -38.21
N THR A 500 -22.62 -22.84 -37.32
CA THR A 500 -23.95 -22.18 -37.40
C THR A 500 -24.37 -21.68 -35.99
N PRO A 501 -25.17 -20.60 -35.82
CA PRO A 501 -25.54 -20.07 -34.49
C PRO A 501 -26.78 -20.74 -33.85
N PRO A 502 -26.88 -20.75 -32.51
CA PRO A 502 -28.13 -20.96 -31.77
C PRO A 502 -28.64 -19.69 -31.04
N SER A 503 -29.96 -19.59 -30.90
CA SER A 503 -30.70 -18.53 -30.18
C SER A 503 -30.62 -18.67 -28.64
N PRO A 504 -30.92 -17.61 -27.84
CA PRO A 504 -30.74 -17.66 -26.39
C PRO A 504 -31.76 -18.55 -25.67
N SER A 505 -31.28 -19.36 -24.72
CA SER A 505 -32.09 -20.23 -23.86
C SER A 505 -32.18 -19.72 -22.43
N THR A 506 -33.39 -19.34 -22.01
CA THR A 506 -33.70 -18.87 -20.65
C THR A 506 -33.67 -20.01 -19.64
N SER A 507 -32.93 -19.88 -18.54
CA SER A 507 -33.09 -20.68 -17.31
C SER A 507 -32.40 -19.99 -16.10
N PRO A 508 -32.81 -20.27 -14.85
CA PRO A 508 -32.76 -19.27 -13.79
C PRO A 508 -31.53 -19.35 -12.86
N ILE A 509 -31.22 -18.21 -12.23
CA ILE A 509 -30.34 -18.08 -11.06
C ILE A 509 -31.23 -17.80 -9.83
N PRO A 510 -30.96 -18.35 -8.62
CA PRO A 510 -31.90 -18.28 -7.51
C PRO A 510 -32.08 -16.88 -6.89
N GLU A 511 -33.30 -16.58 -6.44
CA GLU A 511 -33.63 -15.38 -5.69
C GLU A 511 -33.09 -15.42 -4.24
N PRO A 512 -32.40 -14.37 -3.77
CA PRO A 512 -32.38 -14.02 -2.36
C PRO A 512 -33.60 -13.13 -2.03
N ALA A 513 -34.56 -13.69 -1.30
CA ALA A 513 -35.67 -13.04 -0.59
C ALA A 513 -36.16 -11.68 -1.13
N VAL A 514 -37.30 -11.71 -1.85
CA VAL A 514 -38.04 -10.52 -2.28
C VAL A 514 -38.54 -9.72 -1.07
N ASP A 515 -37.74 -8.75 -0.63
CA ASP A 515 -38.15 -7.69 0.28
C ASP A 515 -38.62 -6.49 -0.54
N LEU A 516 -39.94 -6.36 -0.70
CA LEU A 516 -40.58 -5.32 -1.54
C LEU A 516 -40.39 -3.94 -0.91
N ARG A 517 -39.23 -3.33 -1.17
CA ARG A 517 -39.06 -1.87 -1.09
C ARG A 517 -40.15 -1.25 -1.96
N ARG A 518 -41.13 -0.62 -1.32
CA ARG A 518 -42.15 0.20 -1.99
C ARG A 518 -41.45 1.36 -2.68
N GLU A 519 -41.12 1.19 -3.96
CA GLU A 519 -40.66 2.28 -4.79
C GLU A 519 -41.72 3.40 -4.80
N PRO A 520 -41.36 4.66 -4.44
CA PRO A 520 -42.27 5.78 -4.55
C PRO A 520 -42.79 5.90 -5.97
N MET A 521 -44.11 5.90 -6.14
CA MET A 521 -44.80 5.83 -7.44
C MET A 521 -44.22 6.83 -8.43
N ASN A 522 -43.49 6.35 -9.44
CA ASN A 522 -42.77 7.16 -10.42
C ASN A 522 -43.67 8.30 -10.95
N LEU A 523 -43.14 9.53 -11.04
CA LEU A 523 -43.87 10.73 -11.45
C LEU A 523 -44.66 10.56 -12.75
N TYR A 524 -44.18 9.76 -13.71
CA TYR A 524 -44.92 9.43 -14.94
C TYR A 524 -46.16 8.57 -14.64
N ASN A 525 -46.04 7.54 -13.80
CA ASN A 525 -47.15 6.68 -13.38
C ASN A 525 -48.17 7.48 -12.56
N LEU A 526 -47.70 8.34 -11.65
CA LEU A 526 -48.55 9.17 -10.80
C LEU A 526 -49.29 10.25 -11.62
N ASN A 527 -48.63 10.85 -12.62
CA ASN A 527 -49.29 11.69 -13.63
C ASN A 527 -50.36 10.93 -14.43
N ALA A 528 -50.07 9.69 -14.84
CA ALA A 528 -51.02 8.86 -15.59
C ALA A 528 -52.26 8.52 -14.74
N ILE A 529 -52.06 8.18 -13.45
CA ILE A 529 -53.13 7.97 -12.47
C ILE A 529 -53.98 9.23 -12.35
N ILE A 530 -53.40 10.39 -12.05
CA ILE A 530 -54.11 11.67 -11.90
C ILE A 530 -54.92 12.03 -13.15
N ARG A 531 -54.34 11.82 -14.35
CA ARG A 531 -55.04 12.06 -15.62
C ARG A 531 -56.23 11.14 -15.83
N ASP A 532 -56.25 9.94 -15.23
CA ASP A 532 -57.41 9.05 -15.28
C ASP A 532 -58.42 9.30 -14.14
N GLN A 533 -57.94 9.63 -12.94
CA GLN A 533 -58.76 10.14 -11.84
C GLN A 533 -59.61 11.34 -12.29
N ILE A 534 -58.99 12.30 -13.00
CA ILE A 534 -59.68 13.46 -13.59
C ILE A 534 -60.74 13.03 -14.61
N LYS A 535 -60.47 12.08 -15.50
CA LYS A 535 -61.47 11.56 -16.45
C LYS A 535 -62.64 10.87 -15.73
N HIS A 536 -62.38 10.12 -14.67
CA HIS A 536 -63.42 9.47 -13.88
C HIS A 536 -64.27 10.48 -13.09
N LEU A 537 -63.65 11.50 -12.49
CA LEU A 537 -64.34 12.63 -11.87
C LEU A 537 -65.18 13.41 -12.88
N GLN A 538 -64.65 13.74 -14.05
CA GLN A 538 -65.39 14.39 -15.13
C GLN A 538 -66.62 13.57 -15.52
N ARG A 539 -66.51 12.26 -15.73
CA ARG A 539 -67.65 11.39 -16.06
C ARG A 539 -68.72 11.39 -14.97
N ALA A 540 -68.32 11.28 -13.70
CA ALA A 540 -69.26 11.32 -12.56
C ALA A 540 -69.95 12.69 -12.44
N VAL A 541 -69.23 13.79 -12.63
CA VAL A 541 -69.79 15.16 -12.60
C VAL A 541 -70.76 15.41 -13.77
N HIS A 542 -70.49 14.89 -14.98
CA HIS A 542 -71.44 14.96 -16.08
C HIS A 542 -72.72 14.16 -15.80
N ARG A 543 -72.60 12.96 -15.21
CA ARG A 543 -73.76 12.18 -14.76
C ARG A 543 -74.55 12.89 -13.66
N ALA A 544 -73.86 13.50 -12.69
CA ALA A 544 -74.48 14.31 -11.64
C ALA A 544 -75.30 15.46 -12.23
N MET A 545 -74.76 16.18 -13.21
CA MET A 545 -75.50 17.23 -13.93
C MET A 545 -76.70 16.66 -14.71
N GLN A 546 -76.56 15.50 -15.35
CA GLN A 546 -77.67 14.85 -16.07
C GLN A 546 -78.79 14.40 -15.12
N LEU A 547 -78.45 13.77 -14.00
CA LEU A 547 -79.39 13.39 -12.93
C LEU A 547 -80.03 14.63 -12.31
N SER A 548 -79.29 15.72 -12.11
CA SER A 548 -79.84 17.00 -11.64
C SER A 548 -80.86 17.58 -12.61
N ARG A 549 -80.57 17.58 -13.92
CA ARG A 549 -81.51 18.00 -14.98
C ARG A 549 -82.76 17.11 -15.02
N GLN A 550 -82.60 15.79 -14.93
CA GLN A 550 -83.73 14.86 -14.84
C GLN A 550 -84.58 15.10 -13.58
N ARG A 551 -83.95 15.37 -12.42
CA ARG A 551 -84.63 15.76 -11.18
C ARG A 551 -85.28 17.15 -11.25
N ALA A 552 -84.90 18.02 -12.18
CA ALA A 552 -85.60 19.29 -12.45
C ALA A 552 -86.86 19.03 -13.28
N VAL A 553 -86.71 18.41 -14.45
CA VAL A 553 -87.83 18.05 -15.34
C VAL A 553 -88.87 17.17 -14.62
N ALA A 554 -88.45 16.23 -13.77
CA ALA A 554 -89.36 15.41 -12.97
C ALA A 554 -90.17 16.22 -11.94
N ARG A 555 -89.65 17.35 -11.43
CA ARG A 555 -90.40 18.26 -10.55
C ARG A 555 -91.36 19.16 -11.31
N GLU A 556 -91.05 19.50 -12.57
CA GLU A 556 -91.95 20.23 -13.47
C GLU A 556 -93.13 19.35 -13.92
N LEU A 557 -92.88 18.05 -14.14
CA LEU A 557 -93.90 17.07 -14.53
C LEU A 557 -94.74 16.52 -13.35
N ALA A 558 -94.19 16.49 -12.13
CA ALA A 558 -94.90 16.02 -10.93
C ALA A 558 -96.30 16.65 -10.73
N PRO A 559 -96.49 17.98 -10.74
CA PRO A 559 -97.81 18.60 -10.56
C PRO A 559 -98.77 18.44 -11.75
N ILE A 560 -98.35 17.77 -12.83
CA ILE A 560 -99.23 17.29 -13.91
C ILE A 560 -99.65 15.85 -13.59
N LEU A 561 -98.67 14.97 -13.35
CA LEU A 561 -98.91 13.56 -12.99
C LEU A 561 -99.74 13.39 -11.73
N ASP A 562 -99.62 14.28 -10.75
CA ASP A 562 -100.42 14.24 -9.52
C ASP A 562 -101.87 14.71 -9.76
N LYS A 563 -102.10 15.67 -10.67
CA LYS A 563 -103.46 16.03 -11.12
C LYS A 563 -104.13 14.90 -11.92
N ASP A 564 -103.37 14.21 -12.77
CA ASP A 564 -103.86 13.06 -13.52
C ASP A 564 -104.22 11.89 -12.58
N LYS A 565 -103.44 11.67 -11.50
CA LYS A 565 -103.78 10.74 -10.41
C LYS A 565 -105.02 11.19 -9.65
N GLU A 566 -105.15 12.47 -9.31
CA GLU A 566 -106.33 13.02 -8.62
C GLU A 566 -107.59 12.84 -9.47
N ALA A 567 -107.53 13.17 -10.77
CA ALA A 567 -108.63 12.95 -11.72
C ALA A 567 -108.99 11.46 -11.84
N CYS A 568 -107.99 10.57 -11.95
CA CYS A 568 -108.18 9.12 -11.99
C CYS A 568 -108.78 8.58 -10.68
N MET A 569 -108.35 9.08 -9.52
CA MET A 569 -108.98 8.76 -8.24
C MET A 569 -110.41 9.30 -8.16
N GLU A 570 -110.70 10.48 -8.72
CA GLU A 570 -112.04 11.03 -8.78
C GLU A 570 -112.96 10.19 -9.69
N GLU A 571 -112.47 9.68 -10.82
CA GLU A 571 -113.13 8.70 -11.69
C GLU A 571 -113.41 7.38 -10.94
N ILE A 572 -112.41 6.82 -10.25
CA ILE A 572 -112.56 5.61 -9.42
C ILE A 572 -113.58 5.85 -8.29
N LEU A 573 -113.62 7.04 -7.69
CA LEU A 573 -114.63 7.41 -6.69
C LEU A 573 -116.02 7.63 -7.31
N LYS A 574 -116.13 8.19 -8.52
CA LYS A 574 -117.40 8.27 -9.28
C LYS A 574 -117.94 6.88 -9.59
N LEU A 575 -117.08 5.94 -9.98
CA LEU A 575 -117.43 4.52 -10.22
C LEU A 575 -117.74 3.74 -8.94
N LYS A 576 -117.10 4.07 -7.81
CA LYS A 576 -117.38 3.47 -6.49
C LYS A 576 -118.59 4.08 -5.76
N ARG A 577 -119.17 5.19 -6.23
CA ARG A 577 -120.43 5.72 -5.66
C ARG A 577 -121.56 4.71 -5.90
N PRO A 578 -122.17 4.10 -4.86
CA PRO A 578 -123.28 3.18 -5.06
C PRO A 578 -124.45 3.91 -5.73
N ARG A 579 -125.12 3.21 -6.67
CA ARG A 579 -126.09 3.76 -7.62
C ARG A 579 -127.46 4.03 -7.00
N TRP A 580 -127.50 4.81 -5.91
CA TRP A 580 -128.70 5.24 -5.18
C TRP A 580 -129.55 6.27 -5.97
N ARG A 581 -130.01 5.89 -7.16
CA ARG A 581 -131.08 6.54 -7.91
C ARG A 581 -131.94 5.47 -8.57
N TRP A 582 -132.87 4.91 -7.79
CA TRP A 582 -134.13 4.25 -8.21
C TRP A 582 -134.86 3.75 -6.95
N LEU A 583 -135.33 4.67 -6.09
CA LEU A 583 -136.26 4.35 -4.99
C LEU A 583 -137.01 5.58 -4.44
N THR A 584 -137.54 6.40 -5.35
CA THR A 584 -138.70 7.30 -5.19
C THR A 584 -139.35 7.44 -6.56
#